data_AF-A0A2U3LE42-F1
#
_entry.id   AF-A0A2U3LE42-F1
#
_cell.length_a   1.000
_cell.length_b   1.000
_cell.length_c   1.000
_cell.angle_alpha   90.00
_cell.angle_beta   90.00
_cell.angle_gamma   90.00
#
_symmetry.space_group_name_H-M   'P 1'
#
loop_
_entity.id
_entity.type
_entity.pdbx_description
1 polymer ?
#
loop_
_entity_poly.entity_id
_entity_poly.type
_entity_poly.pdbx_seq_one_letter_code
_entity_poly.pdbx_strand_id
1 'polypeptide(L)'
;MKNPAAQAKRRKTVSSIVARLFQKLRERRLTRAAKFLDDLKVRYHTFRILLANNEYSLDLMRSLDLSLRSGSSEMPEIAEELLSVTYELVDGLNRLSGDRHQRLYETHYSLAGAIRNELDAIMAVQSHAPAFVFLDHPAADLREEVGGKAAGLAQLRKAGFPVPDGFAVTSNSCEGILSANGLDLFIRQRAQRLEAGYNRGTDFEADAEEIRLRILDAVFPQDFEQELRRAYERLTGSGETAISVRSSASVEDRIEHSFAGQFKSILNVISFDGLKDALREVIASNYSPGAISYRLHAGLSLARHDMAVLCQRMIRAESAGILFTIDPADPENGRMLISAVPGLGITAVSGSAPADLYRPSREPTDAGPMADWAQVAKKTHRADPGFNGGIEERELPENEQVLPVLSEDRVHSLVSIGRRIESLVGKPQDIEWAFSQEGELVILQSRDIRLALKSRQAAEAARGEVLLRGGVCASPGRCVGKVKVVHSTRDFEDWRKDPSREPGILVLPQSMSDAAGFVPEFEGVVVDLGNPADHLAVTAIRRRGCGFGQPCRSPGRNGSGVLPSDDDRGR
;
A
#
# COMPACT_ATOMS: atom_id res chain seq x y z
N MET A 1 -89.43 -10.41 -52.58
CA MET A 1 -89.14 -10.20 -51.14
C MET A 1 -87.63 -10.12 -50.94
N LYS A 2 -87.07 -8.92 -50.73
CA LYS A 2 -85.64 -8.76 -50.39
C LYS A 2 -85.45 -9.25 -48.95
N ASN A 3 -84.63 -10.28 -48.75
CA ASN A 3 -84.45 -10.97 -47.48
C ASN A 3 -83.93 -10.00 -46.39
N PRO A 4 -84.74 -9.66 -45.36
CA PRO A 4 -84.36 -8.71 -44.31
C PRO A 4 -83.11 -9.14 -43.54
N ALA A 5 -82.86 -10.45 -43.47
CA ALA A 5 -81.71 -11.01 -42.78
C ALA A 5 -80.37 -10.69 -43.48
N ALA A 6 -80.36 -10.56 -44.82
CA ALA A 6 -79.14 -10.30 -45.58
C ALA A 6 -78.70 -8.82 -45.47
N GLN A 7 -79.64 -7.87 -45.41
CA GLN A 7 -79.35 -6.45 -45.20
C GLN A 7 -78.96 -6.14 -43.74
N ALA A 8 -79.56 -6.81 -42.76
CA ALA A 8 -79.17 -6.69 -41.35
C ALA A 8 -77.77 -7.26 -41.07
N LYS A 9 -77.40 -8.38 -41.72
CA LYS A 9 -76.06 -8.98 -41.60
C LYS A 9 -74.98 -8.09 -42.24
N ARG A 10 -75.23 -7.52 -43.42
CA ARG A 10 -74.29 -6.56 -44.07
C ARG A 10 -74.09 -5.27 -43.26
N ARG A 11 -75.15 -4.69 -42.66
CA ARG A 11 -75.04 -3.50 -41.79
C ARG A 11 -74.29 -3.79 -40.48
N LYS A 12 -74.48 -4.96 -39.87
CA LYS A 12 -73.72 -5.38 -38.67
C LYS A 12 -72.24 -5.63 -38.98
N THR A 13 -71.90 -6.20 -40.14
CA THR A 13 -70.50 -6.46 -40.52
C THR A 13 -69.74 -5.18 -40.90
N VAL A 14 -70.37 -4.22 -41.60
CA VAL A 14 -69.74 -2.93 -41.92
C VAL A 14 -69.56 -2.09 -40.64
N SER A 15 -70.53 -2.10 -39.73
CA SER A 15 -70.42 -1.43 -38.42
C SER A 15 -69.29 -2.02 -37.54
N SER A 16 -69.09 -3.35 -37.54
CA SER A 16 -68.02 -3.97 -36.76
C SER A 16 -66.62 -3.73 -37.32
N ILE A 17 -66.48 -3.59 -38.65
CA ILE A 17 -65.20 -3.25 -39.30
C ILE A 17 -64.81 -1.79 -39.02
N VAL A 18 -65.78 -0.87 -39.13
CA VAL A 18 -65.56 0.56 -38.80
C VAL A 18 -65.23 0.72 -37.30
N ALA A 19 -65.93 0.02 -36.41
CA ALA A 19 -65.65 0.04 -34.98
C ALA A 19 -64.24 -0.48 -34.64
N ARG A 20 -63.79 -1.58 -35.26
CA ARG A 20 -62.42 -2.10 -35.08
C ARG A 20 -61.34 -1.16 -35.60
N LEU A 21 -61.62 -0.43 -36.69
CA LEU A 21 -60.69 0.57 -37.25
C LEU A 21 -60.55 1.78 -36.30
N PHE A 22 -61.67 2.28 -35.77
CA PHE A 22 -61.67 3.36 -34.78
C PHE A 22 -60.97 2.94 -33.47
N GLN A 23 -61.15 1.69 -33.02
CA GLN A 23 -60.47 1.15 -31.85
C GLN A 23 -58.96 1.07 -32.06
N LYS A 24 -58.48 0.54 -33.19
CA LYS A 24 -57.05 0.54 -33.55
C LYS A 24 -56.45 1.95 -33.66
N LEU A 25 -57.20 2.92 -34.19
CA LEU A 25 -56.76 4.31 -34.25
C LEU A 25 -56.66 4.96 -32.87
N ARG A 26 -57.60 4.63 -31.97
CA ARG A 26 -57.60 5.10 -30.57
C ARG A 26 -56.45 4.49 -29.77
N GLU A 27 -56.20 3.19 -29.91
CA GLU A 27 -55.05 2.51 -29.30
C GLU A 27 -53.73 3.11 -29.78
N ARG A 28 -53.56 3.31 -31.10
CA ARG A 28 -52.37 3.98 -31.66
C ARG A 28 -52.18 5.42 -31.15
N ARG A 29 -53.26 6.17 -30.94
CA ARG A 29 -53.20 7.51 -30.34
C ARG A 29 -52.76 7.46 -28.87
N LEU A 30 -53.28 6.52 -28.09
CA LEU A 30 -52.89 6.33 -26.68
C LEU A 30 -51.43 5.91 -26.54
N THR A 31 -50.95 4.98 -27.38
CA THR A 31 -49.53 4.58 -27.39
C THR A 31 -48.61 5.74 -27.79
N ARG A 32 -49.01 6.56 -28.77
CA ARG A 32 -48.25 7.77 -29.15
C ARG A 32 -48.25 8.81 -28.02
N ALA A 33 -49.37 9.03 -27.36
CA ALA A 33 -49.47 9.94 -26.22
C ALA A 33 -48.62 9.46 -25.03
N ALA A 34 -48.62 8.17 -24.73
CA ALA A 34 -47.78 7.57 -23.69
C ALA A 34 -46.28 7.72 -24.01
N LYS A 35 -45.88 7.42 -25.26
CA LYS A 35 -44.48 7.59 -25.71
C LYS A 35 -44.04 9.06 -25.69
N PHE A 36 -44.94 9.99 -26.05
CA PHE A 36 -44.70 11.42 -25.95
C PHE A 36 -44.56 11.89 -24.49
N LEU A 37 -45.37 11.37 -23.59
CA LEU A 37 -45.30 11.68 -22.16
C LEU A 37 -43.99 11.17 -21.52
N ASP A 38 -43.53 9.99 -21.97
CA ASP A 38 -42.26 9.41 -21.54
C ASP A 38 -41.06 10.21 -22.05
N ASP A 39 -41.08 10.61 -23.33
CA ASP A 39 -40.09 11.54 -23.91
C ASP A 39 -40.05 12.88 -23.17
N LEU A 40 -41.21 13.43 -22.83
CA LEU A 40 -41.32 14.68 -22.08
C LEU A 40 -40.76 14.53 -20.64
N LYS A 41 -41.00 13.40 -19.98
CA LYS A 41 -40.44 13.11 -18.65
C LYS A 41 -38.92 12.99 -18.68
N VAL A 42 -38.37 12.30 -19.68
CA VAL A 42 -36.92 12.19 -19.87
C VAL A 42 -36.32 13.57 -20.10
N ARG A 43 -36.88 14.38 -21.00
CA ARG A 43 -36.42 15.76 -21.22
C ARG A 43 -36.51 16.62 -19.96
N TYR A 44 -37.62 16.53 -19.23
CA TYR A 44 -37.79 17.29 -18.00
C TYR A 44 -36.76 16.89 -16.92
N HIS A 45 -36.47 15.58 -16.79
CA HIS A 45 -35.45 15.09 -15.87
C HIS A 45 -34.04 15.55 -16.28
N THR A 46 -33.69 15.43 -17.55
CA THR A 46 -32.41 15.94 -18.09
C THR A 46 -32.26 17.44 -17.88
N PHE A 47 -33.34 18.22 -18.05
CA PHE A 47 -33.34 19.67 -17.78
C PHE A 47 -33.10 19.99 -16.31
N ARG A 48 -33.70 19.22 -15.38
CA ARG A 48 -33.45 19.41 -13.94
C ARG A 48 -32.00 19.10 -13.55
N ILE A 49 -31.43 18.03 -14.09
CA ILE A 49 -30.01 17.68 -13.85
C ILE A 49 -29.11 18.80 -14.39
N LEU A 50 -29.41 19.31 -15.60
CA LEU A 50 -28.66 20.40 -16.20
C LEU A 50 -28.65 21.66 -15.31
N LEU A 51 -29.79 22.03 -14.71
CA LEU A 51 -29.86 23.17 -13.79
C LEU A 51 -29.05 22.94 -12.50
N ALA A 52 -29.15 21.74 -11.91
CA ALA A 52 -28.41 21.39 -10.70
C ALA A 52 -26.89 21.37 -10.94
N ASN A 53 -26.45 20.78 -12.04
CA ASN A 53 -25.04 20.78 -12.44
C ASN A 53 -24.52 22.19 -12.73
N ASN A 54 -25.37 23.08 -13.25
CA ASN A 54 -24.99 24.47 -13.48
C ASN A 54 -24.74 25.21 -12.16
N GLU A 55 -25.63 25.04 -11.18
CA GLU A 55 -25.45 25.59 -9.83
C GLU A 55 -24.18 25.02 -9.18
N TYR A 56 -23.98 23.70 -9.23
CA TYR A 56 -22.80 23.05 -8.66
C TYR A 56 -21.50 23.48 -9.34
N SER A 57 -21.50 23.69 -10.66
CA SER A 57 -20.32 24.18 -11.37
C SER A 57 -19.90 25.58 -10.90
N LEU A 58 -20.85 26.45 -10.54
CA LEU A 58 -20.55 27.78 -10.02
C LEU A 58 -19.93 27.72 -8.62
N ASP A 59 -20.40 26.80 -7.78
CA ASP A 59 -19.81 26.55 -6.46
C ASP A 59 -18.39 25.99 -6.58
N LEU A 60 -18.16 25.03 -7.49
CA LEU A 60 -16.83 24.50 -7.78
C LEU A 60 -15.88 25.58 -8.33
N MET A 61 -16.36 26.46 -9.23
CA MET A 61 -15.57 27.60 -9.71
C MET A 61 -15.18 28.55 -8.57
N ARG A 62 -16.08 28.78 -7.62
CA ARG A 62 -15.80 29.60 -6.42
C ARG A 62 -14.76 28.92 -5.52
N SER A 63 -14.90 27.62 -5.27
CA SER A 63 -13.94 26.84 -4.49
C SER A 63 -12.56 26.84 -5.15
N LEU A 64 -12.51 26.73 -6.48
CA LEU A 64 -11.27 26.79 -7.25
C LEU A 64 -10.60 28.16 -7.14
N ASP A 65 -11.35 29.28 -7.24
CA ASP A 65 -10.80 30.63 -7.06
C ASP A 65 -10.23 30.83 -5.65
N LEU A 66 -10.90 30.31 -4.63
CA LEU A 66 -10.38 30.34 -3.25
C LEU A 66 -9.08 29.53 -3.12
N SER A 67 -9.06 28.31 -3.66
CA SER A 67 -7.89 27.43 -3.62
C SER A 67 -6.70 27.98 -4.40
N LEU A 68 -6.94 28.65 -5.55
CA LEU A 68 -5.92 29.35 -6.33
C LEU A 68 -5.29 30.52 -5.57
N ARG A 69 -6.08 31.26 -4.79
CA ARG A 69 -5.58 32.36 -3.97
C ARG A 69 -4.82 31.90 -2.73
N SER A 70 -5.23 30.78 -2.14
CA SER A 70 -4.60 30.23 -0.94
C SER A 70 -3.41 29.32 -1.24
N GLY A 71 -3.20 28.90 -2.49
CA GLY A 71 -2.18 27.92 -2.86
C GLY A 71 -2.47 26.52 -2.28
N SER A 72 -3.74 26.11 -2.25
CA SER A 72 -4.15 24.82 -1.69
C SER A 72 -3.75 23.64 -2.58
N SER A 73 -3.33 22.52 -2.00
CA SER A 73 -3.04 21.28 -2.74
C SER A 73 -4.30 20.57 -3.29
N GLU A 74 -5.50 21.00 -2.88
CA GLU A 74 -6.79 20.45 -3.34
C GLU A 74 -7.25 21.01 -4.71
N MET A 75 -6.54 22.00 -5.26
CA MET A 75 -6.87 22.63 -6.56
C MET A 75 -7.12 21.63 -7.71
N PRO A 76 -6.30 20.57 -7.90
CA PRO A 76 -6.49 19.65 -9.01
C PRO A 76 -7.77 18.84 -8.89
N GLU A 77 -8.15 18.47 -7.66
CA GLU A 77 -9.36 17.68 -7.38
C GLU A 77 -10.62 18.51 -7.70
N ILE A 78 -10.66 19.76 -7.24
CA ILE A 78 -11.77 20.69 -7.52
C ILE A 78 -11.87 20.98 -9.03
N ALA A 79 -10.74 21.13 -9.71
CA ALA A 79 -10.72 21.38 -11.14
C ALA A 79 -11.20 20.18 -11.97
N GLU A 80 -10.78 18.96 -11.64
CA GLU A 80 -11.27 17.75 -12.32
C GLU A 80 -12.77 17.53 -12.09
N GLU A 81 -13.26 17.80 -10.88
CA GLU A 81 -14.69 17.73 -10.60
C GLU A 81 -15.48 18.77 -11.42
N LEU A 82 -14.96 20.00 -11.53
CA LEU A 82 -15.54 21.05 -12.38
C LEU A 82 -15.56 20.65 -13.87
N LEU A 83 -14.48 20.05 -14.38
CA LEU A 83 -14.40 19.55 -15.75
C LEU A 83 -15.42 18.43 -16.01
N SER A 84 -15.61 17.54 -15.05
CA SER A 84 -16.63 16.48 -15.12
C SER A 84 -18.05 17.05 -15.16
N VAL A 85 -18.38 17.94 -14.23
CA VAL A 85 -19.72 18.56 -14.15
C VAL A 85 -20.03 19.38 -15.40
N THR A 86 -19.05 20.10 -15.95
CA THR A 86 -19.21 20.87 -17.19
C THR A 86 -19.35 19.98 -18.42
N TYR A 87 -18.74 18.79 -18.44
CA TYR A 87 -18.98 17.79 -19.48
C TYR A 87 -20.44 17.31 -19.43
N GLU A 88 -20.96 17.01 -18.23
CA GLU A 88 -22.36 16.62 -18.05
C GLU A 88 -23.35 17.72 -18.50
N LEU A 89 -22.99 19.00 -18.33
CA LEU A 89 -23.76 20.12 -18.87
C LEU A 89 -23.81 20.12 -20.40
N VAL A 90 -22.66 19.89 -21.05
CA VAL A 90 -22.58 19.76 -22.52
C VAL A 90 -23.41 18.57 -23.01
N ASP A 91 -23.33 17.44 -22.31
CA ASP A 91 -24.09 16.23 -22.65
C ASP A 91 -25.61 16.43 -22.46
N GLY A 92 -26.01 16.99 -21.32
CA GLY A 92 -27.40 17.34 -21.04
C GLY A 92 -27.99 18.29 -22.09
N LEU A 93 -27.24 19.30 -22.52
CA LEU A 93 -27.69 20.26 -23.53
C LEU A 93 -27.86 19.61 -24.90
N ASN A 94 -26.95 18.73 -25.31
CA ASN A 94 -27.08 17.98 -26.56
C ASN A 94 -28.28 17.04 -26.53
N ARG A 95 -28.49 16.29 -25.44
CA ARG A 95 -29.67 15.43 -25.26
C ARG A 95 -30.99 16.20 -25.34
N LEU A 96 -31.07 17.40 -24.75
CA LEU A 96 -32.27 18.24 -24.77
C LEU A 96 -32.54 18.87 -26.15
N SER A 97 -31.46 19.19 -26.88
CA SER A 97 -31.52 19.91 -28.15
C SER A 97 -31.56 19.00 -29.38
N GLY A 98 -31.42 17.69 -29.20
CA GLY A 98 -31.32 16.73 -30.31
C GLY A 98 -29.99 16.84 -31.04
N ASP A 99 -28.89 16.88 -30.28
CA ASP A 99 -27.50 16.92 -30.75
C ASP A 99 -27.15 18.13 -31.63
N ARG A 100 -27.85 19.27 -31.44
CA ARG A 100 -27.57 20.50 -32.21
C ARG A 100 -26.27 21.21 -31.79
N HIS A 101 -25.63 20.77 -30.72
CA HIS A 101 -24.47 21.42 -30.12
C HIS A 101 -23.26 20.49 -29.98
N GLN A 102 -23.08 19.53 -30.90
CA GLN A 102 -21.98 18.55 -30.83
C GLN A 102 -20.58 19.19 -30.77
N ARG A 103 -20.38 20.36 -31.39
CA ARG A 103 -19.11 21.12 -31.32
C ARG A 103 -18.70 21.53 -29.89
N LEU A 104 -19.64 21.55 -28.94
CA LEU A 104 -19.32 21.82 -27.55
C LEU A 104 -18.49 20.71 -26.91
N TYR A 105 -18.58 19.46 -27.36
CA TYR A 105 -17.70 18.39 -26.86
C TYR A 105 -16.24 18.65 -27.24
N GLU A 106 -15.98 19.03 -28.49
CA GLU A 106 -14.63 19.38 -28.96
C GLU A 106 -14.07 20.61 -28.23
N THR A 107 -14.93 21.62 -28.03
CA THR A 107 -14.56 22.84 -27.31
C THR A 107 -14.24 22.54 -25.85
N HIS A 108 -15.08 21.74 -25.19
CA HIS A 108 -14.86 21.31 -23.80
C HIS A 108 -13.57 20.50 -23.68
N TYR A 109 -13.33 19.56 -24.59
CA TYR A 109 -12.09 18.77 -24.61
C TYR A 109 -10.85 19.65 -24.76
N SER A 110 -10.88 20.64 -25.66
CA SER A 110 -9.79 21.60 -25.85
C SER A 110 -9.55 22.45 -24.60
N LEU A 111 -10.62 22.94 -23.96
CA LEU A 111 -10.52 23.74 -22.75
C LEU A 111 -10.05 22.91 -21.55
N ALA A 112 -10.53 21.68 -21.41
CA ALA A 112 -10.10 20.76 -20.38
C ALA A 112 -8.59 20.47 -20.49
N GLY A 113 -8.10 20.24 -21.71
CA GLY A 113 -6.66 20.10 -21.96
C GLY A 113 -5.86 21.35 -21.58
N ALA A 114 -6.34 22.54 -21.98
CA ALA A 114 -5.68 23.80 -21.62
C ALA A 114 -5.66 24.06 -20.11
N ILE A 115 -6.78 23.80 -19.42
CA ILE A 115 -6.89 23.96 -17.96
C ILE A 115 -5.95 23.01 -17.23
N ARG A 116 -5.87 21.74 -17.66
CA ARG A 116 -4.92 20.76 -17.08
C ARG A 116 -3.48 21.23 -17.25
N ASN A 117 -3.10 21.67 -18.45
CA ASN A 117 -1.75 22.19 -18.70
C ASN A 117 -1.41 23.40 -17.82
N GLU A 118 -2.35 24.33 -17.64
CA GLU A 118 -2.15 25.50 -16.77
C GLU A 118 -2.07 25.10 -15.29
N LEU A 119 -2.90 24.14 -14.84
CA LEU A 119 -2.81 23.61 -13.48
C LEU A 119 -1.46 22.92 -13.24
N ASP A 120 -1.01 22.10 -14.17
CA ASP A 120 0.31 21.46 -14.12
C ASP A 120 1.42 22.52 -14.07
N ALA A 121 1.31 23.61 -14.84
CA ALA A 121 2.26 24.71 -14.79
C ALA A 121 2.23 25.47 -13.45
N ILE A 122 1.04 25.74 -12.89
CA ILE A 122 0.88 26.38 -11.57
C ILE A 122 1.47 25.49 -10.48
N MET A 123 1.18 24.19 -10.53
CA MET A 123 1.73 23.20 -9.61
C MET A 123 3.25 23.07 -9.75
N ALA A 124 3.78 23.11 -10.97
CA ALA A 124 5.22 23.09 -11.23
C ALA A 124 5.94 24.35 -10.70
N VAL A 125 5.29 25.52 -10.76
CA VAL A 125 5.81 26.77 -10.16
C VAL A 125 5.69 26.74 -8.63
N GLN A 126 4.68 26.07 -8.09
CA GLN A 126 4.53 25.89 -6.63
C GLN A 126 5.46 24.81 -6.07
N SER A 127 5.88 23.82 -6.88
CA SER A 127 6.89 22.83 -6.49
C SER A 127 8.30 23.43 -6.54
N HIS A 128 8.67 24.16 -5.50
CA HIS A 128 10.06 24.56 -5.24
C HIS A 128 10.91 23.44 -4.63
N ALA A 129 10.37 22.22 -4.52
CA ALA A 129 11.12 21.09 -4.03
C ALA A 129 12.13 20.66 -5.10
N PRO A 130 13.45 20.64 -4.79
CA PRO A 130 14.44 20.15 -5.73
C PRO A 130 14.16 18.68 -6.04
N ALA A 131 14.51 18.23 -7.26
CA ALA A 131 14.26 16.86 -7.69
C ALA A 131 14.91 15.81 -6.78
N PHE A 132 16.00 16.21 -6.13
CA PHE A 132 16.77 15.41 -5.19
C PHE A 132 16.94 16.18 -3.87
N VAL A 133 16.47 15.59 -2.78
CA VAL A 133 16.55 16.17 -1.44
C VAL A 133 17.45 15.31 -0.57
N PHE A 134 18.63 15.82 -0.21
CA PHE A 134 19.53 15.12 0.72
C PHE A 134 18.95 15.07 2.13
N LEU A 135 19.25 14.02 2.90
CA LEU A 135 18.73 13.84 4.26
C LEU A 135 19.18 14.94 5.25
N ASP A 136 20.23 15.70 4.92
CA ASP A 136 20.69 16.87 5.67
C ASP A 136 19.95 18.18 5.30
N HIS A 137 19.16 18.16 4.22
CA HIS A 137 18.45 19.33 3.72
C HIS A 137 17.20 19.64 4.56
N PRO A 138 16.82 20.92 4.76
CA PRO A 138 15.60 21.28 5.49
C PRO A 138 14.33 20.65 4.92
N ALA A 139 14.19 20.63 3.58
CA ALA A 139 13.06 20.01 2.89
C ALA A 139 12.95 18.49 3.07
N ALA A 140 13.97 17.82 3.62
CA ALA A 140 13.93 16.38 3.86
C ALA A 140 12.91 15.98 4.92
N ASP A 141 12.36 16.91 5.71
CA ASP A 141 11.30 16.60 6.69
C ASP A 141 9.89 16.58 6.06
N LEU A 142 9.76 17.03 4.80
CA LEU A 142 8.48 17.15 4.11
C LEU A 142 8.05 15.78 3.55
N ARG A 143 7.21 15.06 4.32
CA ARG A 143 6.70 13.73 3.96
C ARG A 143 5.98 13.66 2.61
N GLU A 144 5.32 14.75 2.20
CA GLU A 144 4.61 14.79 0.91
C GLU A 144 5.60 14.76 -0.28
N GLU A 145 6.80 15.28 -0.07
CA GLU A 145 7.86 15.39 -1.09
C GLU A 145 8.76 14.16 -1.12
N VAL A 146 9.24 13.71 0.06
CA VAL A 146 10.25 12.64 0.15
C VAL A 146 9.71 11.33 0.72
N GLY A 147 8.43 11.29 1.08
CA GLY A 147 7.78 10.13 1.68
C GLY A 147 8.04 9.92 3.16
N GLY A 148 7.40 8.90 3.72
CA GLY A 148 7.44 8.59 5.15
C GLY A 148 8.84 8.24 5.66
N LYS A 149 9.53 7.33 4.97
CA LYS A 149 10.81 6.78 5.44
C LYS A 149 11.93 7.79 5.38
N ALA A 150 12.09 8.46 4.25
CA ALA A 150 13.14 9.47 4.08
C ALA A 150 12.96 10.61 5.08
N ALA A 151 11.71 11.07 5.30
CA ALA A 151 11.41 12.10 6.27
C ALA A 151 11.68 11.65 7.71
N GLY A 152 11.29 10.42 8.09
CA GLY A 152 11.61 9.87 9.40
C GLY A 152 13.12 9.81 9.65
N LEU A 153 13.89 9.34 8.67
CA LEU A 153 15.34 9.26 8.75
C LEU A 153 16.02 10.64 8.79
N ALA A 154 15.52 11.61 8.03
CA ALA A 154 16.00 12.98 8.05
C ALA A 154 15.81 13.63 9.43
N GLN A 155 14.65 13.43 10.06
CA GLN A 155 14.36 13.91 11.41
C GLN A 155 15.33 13.31 12.44
N LEU A 156 15.57 12.00 12.38
CA LEU A 156 16.52 11.32 13.26
C LEU A 156 17.95 11.83 13.05
N ARG A 157 18.36 12.02 11.79
CA ARG A 157 19.68 12.54 11.46
C ARG A 157 19.88 13.96 12.01
N LYS A 158 18.91 14.85 11.83
CA LYS A 158 18.93 16.22 12.38
C LYS A 158 19.00 16.24 13.90
N ALA A 159 18.41 15.24 14.56
CA ALA A 159 18.50 15.05 16.01
C ALA A 159 19.82 14.38 16.47
N GLY A 160 20.77 14.11 15.56
CA GLY A 160 22.08 13.58 15.88
C GLY A 160 22.12 12.05 16.07
N PHE A 161 21.11 11.32 15.58
CA PHE A 161 21.18 9.86 15.55
C PHE A 161 22.04 9.36 14.38
N PRO A 162 22.70 8.19 14.53
CA PRO A 162 23.58 7.63 13.51
C PRO A 162 22.75 7.05 12.35
N VAL A 163 22.37 7.92 11.41
CA VAL A 163 21.63 7.55 10.20
C VAL A 163 22.58 7.66 9.00
N PRO A 164 22.71 6.63 8.15
CA PRO A 164 23.56 6.70 6.96
C PRO A 164 23.14 7.83 6.02
N ASP A 165 24.12 8.48 5.39
CA ASP A 165 23.88 9.55 4.41
C ASP A 165 23.05 9.03 3.24
N GLY A 166 22.26 9.93 2.65
CA GLY A 166 21.39 9.60 1.53
C GLY A 166 20.69 10.84 0.95
N PHE A 167 19.96 10.61 -0.13
CA PHE A 167 19.04 11.57 -0.73
C PHE A 167 17.76 10.86 -1.18
N ALA A 168 16.65 11.59 -1.18
CA ALA A 168 15.40 11.15 -1.77
C ALA A 168 15.23 11.76 -3.17
N VAL A 169 14.82 10.94 -4.13
CA VAL A 169 14.16 11.39 -5.36
C VAL A 169 12.72 11.70 -4.98
N THR A 170 12.29 12.94 -5.21
CA THR A 170 10.97 13.40 -4.76
C THR A 170 9.84 12.70 -5.51
N SER A 171 8.69 12.59 -4.86
CA SER A 171 7.46 12.03 -5.43
C SER A 171 7.08 12.71 -6.74
N ASN A 172 7.15 14.05 -6.80
CA ASN A 172 6.94 14.84 -8.01
C ASN A 172 7.93 14.49 -9.12
N SER A 173 9.20 14.20 -8.79
CA SER A 173 10.19 13.82 -9.80
C SER A 173 9.92 12.42 -10.35
N CYS A 174 9.51 11.48 -9.50
CA CYS A 174 9.07 10.16 -9.93
C CYS A 174 7.84 10.25 -10.84
N GLU A 175 6.87 11.10 -10.51
CA GLU A 175 5.71 11.40 -11.38
C GLU A 175 6.14 12.06 -12.70
N GLY A 176 7.11 12.97 -12.66
CA GLY A 176 7.70 13.59 -13.85
C GLY A 176 8.33 12.58 -14.82
N ILE A 177 9.02 11.55 -14.30
CA ILE A 177 9.54 10.44 -15.12
C ILE A 177 8.40 9.71 -15.83
N LEU A 178 7.31 9.39 -15.12
CA LEU A 178 6.17 8.69 -15.70
C LEU A 178 5.50 9.54 -16.79
N SER A 179 5.32 10.82 -16.52
CA SER A 179 4.69 11.78 -17.44
C SER A 179 5.53 12.00 -18.71
N ALA A 180 6.85 12.13 -18.58
CA ALA A 180 7.77 12.27 -19.71
C ALA A 180 7.76 11.05 -20.65
N ASN A 181 7.34 9.88 -20.15
CA ASN A 181 7.19 8.65 -20.91
C ASN A 181 5.75 8.38 -21.35
N GLY A 182 4.81 9.32 -21.13
CA GLY A 182 3.39 9.17 -21.46
C GLY A 182 2.69 8.05 -20.68
N LEU A 183 3.23 7.68 -19.52
CA LEU A 183 2.72 6.59 -18.68
C LEU A 183 1.61 7.06 -17.73
N ASP A 184 1.51 8.36 -17.48
CA ASP A 184 0.50 8.97 -16.62
C ASP A 184 -0.94 8.64 -17.09
N LEU A 185 -1.27 8.94 -18.35
CA LEU A 185 -2.60 8.67 -18.92
C LEU A 185 -2.86 7.18 -19.02
N PHE A 186 -1.83 6.40 -19.38
CA PHE A 186 -1.93 4.96 -19.48
C PHE A 186 -2.26 4.33 -18.12
N ILE A 187 -1.51 4.69 -17.07
CA ILE A 187 -1.73 4.21 -15.70
C ILE A 187 -3.11 4.65 -15.21
N ARG A 188 -3.52 5.91 -15.43
CA ARG A 188 -4.84 6.41 -15.00
C ARG A 188 -5.99 5.63 -15.66
N GLN A 189 -5.92 5.36 -16.96
CA GLN A 189 -6.95 4.58 -17.66
C GLN A 189 -7.04 3.15 -17.14
N ARG A 190 -5.90 2.50 -16.90
CA ARG A 190 -5.85 1.16 -16.31
C ARG A 190 -6.36 1.17 -14.88
N ALA A 191 -5.91 2.11 -14.05
CA ALA A 191 -6.39 2.33 -12.69
C ALA A 191 -7.91 2.45 -12.60
N GLN A 192 -8.55 3.25 -13.45
CA GLN A 192 -10.01 3.36 -13.50
C GLN A 192 -10.69 2.03 -13.83
N ARG A 193 -10.13 1.26 -14.77
CA ARG A 193 -10.63 -0.09 -15.12
C ARG A 193 -10.48 -1.06 -13.94
N LEU A 194 -9.34 -1.02 -13.25
CA LEU A 194 -9.04 -1.81 -12.06
C LEU A 194 -10.03 -1.48 -10.94
N GLU A 195 -10.21 -0.20 -10.63
CA GLU A 195 -11.14 0.30 -9.61
C GLU A 195 -12.61 -0.10 -9.92
N ALA A 196 -13.02 0.01 -11.19
CA ALA A 196 -14.38 -0.39 -11.62
C ALA A 196 -14.58 -1.92 -11.66
N GLY A 197 -13.52 -2.68 -11.96
CA GLY A 197 -13.52 -4.13 -12.09
C GLY A 197 -13.35 -4.87 -10.77
N TYR A 198 -12.76 -4.24 -9.74
CA TYR A 198 -12.48 -4.85 -8.43
C TYR A 198 -13.73 -5.42 -7.76
N ASN A 199 -14.83 -4.68 -7.81
CA ASN A 199 -16.12 -5.12 -7.27
C ASN A 199 -16.74 -6.30 -8.05
N ARG A 200 -16.15 -6.73 -9.17
CA ARG A 200 -16.65 -7.80 -10.05
C ARG A 200 -15.76 -9.06 -10.06
N GLY A 201 -14.69 -9.09 -9.26
CA GLY A 201 -13.78 -10.25 -9.18
C GLY A 201 -12.94 -10.45 -10.45
N THR A 202 -12.61 -9.37 -11.14
CA THR A 202 -11.79 -9.40 -12.36
C THR A 202 -10.32 -9.68 -11.99
N ASP A 203 -9.60 -10.43 -12.82
CA ASP A 203 -8.15 -10.62 -12.71
C ASP A 203 -7.44 -9.30 -13.08
N PHE A 204 -6.59 -8.80 -12.17
CA PHE A 204 -5.84 -7.55 -12.30
C PHE A 204 -4.35 -7.77 -12.55
N GLU A 205 -3.89 -9.03 -12.55
CA GLU A 205 -2.47 -9.37 -12.68
C GLU A 205 -1.92 -8.90 -14.03
N ALA A 206 -2.68 -9.08 -15.11
CA ALA A 206 -2.25 -8.67 -16.45
C ALA A 206 -2.09 -7.16 -16.62
N ASP A 207 -3.03 -6.36 -16.07
CA ASP A 207 -2.95 -4.90 -16.11
C ASP A 207 -1.81 -4.37 -15.23
N ALA A 208 -1.64 -4.96 -14.03
CA ALA A 208 -0.54 -4.63 -13.12
C ALA A 208 0.83 -4.90 -13.76
N GLU A 209 0.98 -6.06 -14.40
CA GLU A 209 2.21 -6.45 -15.07
C GLU A 209 2.51 -5.57 -16.29
N GLU A 210 1.49 -5.20 -17.07
CA GLU A 210 1.68 -4.28 -18.21
C GLU A 210 2.17 -2.90 -17.74
N ILE A 211 1.59 -2.37 -16.66
CA ILE A 211 2.07 -1.11 -16.06
C ILE A 211 3.52 -1.26 -15.62
N ARG A 212 3.83 -2.34 -14.89
CA ARG A 212 5.17 -2.61 -14.36
C ARG A 212 6.22 -2.63 -15.48
N LEU A 213 5.98 -3.38 -16.54
CA LEU A 213 6.92 -3.52 -17.67
C LEU A 213 7.18 -2.18 -18.37
N ARG A 214 6.13 -1.36 -18.59
CA ARG A 214 6.31 -0.04 -19.20
C ARG A 214 7.12 0.93 -18.35
N ILE A 215 7.00 0.85 -17.02
CA ILE A 215 7.81 1.64 -16.10
C ILE A 215 9.28 1.17 -16.14
N LEU A 216 9.52 -0.13 -16.28
CA LEU A 216 10.87 -0.68 -16.42
C LEU A 216 11.56 -0.25 -17.73
N ASP A 217 10.79 0.06 -18.77
CA ASP A 217 11.29 0.59 -20.05
C ASP A 217 11.39 2.13 -20.07
N ALA A 218 11.03 2.82 -18.99
CA ALA A 218 10.99 4.28 -18.95
C ALA A 218 12.38 4.91 -19.19
N VAL A 219 12.45 5.91 -20.07
CA VAL A 219 13.68 6.67 -20.34
C VAL A 219 13.71 7.90 -19.43
N PHE A 220 14.85 8.16 -18.82
CA PHE A 220 15.02 9.34 -17.98
C PHE A 220 15.35 10.57 -18.85
N PRO A 221 14.68 11.71 -18.64
CA PRO A 221 15.07 12.97 -19.28
C PRO A 221 16.53 13.31 -19.02
N GLN A 222 17.21 13.88 -20.00
CA GLN A 222 18.66 14.14 -19.93
C GLN A 222 19.05 15.02 -18.73
N ASP A 223 18.24 16.04 -18.43
CA ASP A 223 18.50 16.95 -17.31
C ASP A 223 18.34 16.23 -15.96
N PHE A 224 17.31 15.39 -15.83
CA PHE A 224 17.11 14.53 -14.65
C PHE A 224 18.29 13.56 -14.46
N GLU A 225 18.77 12.91 -15.53
CA GLU A 225 19.91 11.98 -15.44
C GLU A 225 21.19 12.70 -15.02
N GLN A 226 21.43 13.93 -15.49
CA GLN A 226 22.59 14.72 -15.06
C GLN A 226 22.53 15.10 -13.58
N GLU A 227 21.37 15.52 -13.08
CA GLU A 227 21.19 15.84 -11.67
C GLU A 227 21.29 14.59 -10.77
N LEU A 228 20.68 13.48 -11.20
CA LEU A 228 20.80 12.19 -10.53
C LEU A 228 22.26 11.76 -10.43
N ARG A 229 23.05 11.94 -11.49
CA ARG A 229 24.49 11.65 -11.50
C ARG A 229 25.24 12.48 -10.47
N ARG A 230 24.97 13.78 -10.39
CA ARG A 230 25.59 14.66 -9.37
C ARG A 230 25.21 14.22 -7.96
N ALA A 231 23.95 13.84 -7.73
CA ALA A 231 23.49 13.34 -6.43
C ALA A 231 24.19 12.02 -6.05
N TYR A 232 24.30 11.10 -7.02
CA TYR A 232 25.00 9.82 -6.87
C TYR A 232 26.50 10.02 -6.56
N GLU A 233 27.19 10.87 -7.31
CA GLU A 233 28.61 11.20 -7.09
C GLU A 233 28.84 11.88 -5.74
N ARG A 234 27.93 12.78 -5.32
CA ARG A 234 28.00 13.38 -3.97
C ARG A 234 27.84 12.33 -2.87
N LEU A 235 26.97 11.34 -3.05
CA LEU A 235 26.70 10.29 -2.06
C LEU A 235 27.84 9.26 -1.98
N THR A 236 28.38 8.88 -3.14
CA THR A 236 29.34 7.77 -3.27
C THR A 236 30.80 8.21 -3.32
N GLY A 237 31.08 9.49 -3.55
CA GLY A 237 32.42 10.01 -3.75
C GLY A 237 33.03 9.48 -5.05
N SER A 238 34.20 8.83 -4.97
CA SER A 238 34.90 8.22 -6.11
C SER A 238 34.23 6.93 -6.65
N GLY A 239 32.99 6.63 -6.27
CA GLY A 239 32.21 5.49 -6.79
C GLY A 239 32.47 4.15 -6.09
N GLU A 240 33.24 4.12 -5.00
CA GLU A 240 33.55 2.87 -4.27
C GLU A 240 32.47 2.47 -3.24
N THR A 241 31.55 3.38 -2.93
CA THR A 241 30.50 3.14 -1.95
C THR A 241 29.22 2.63 -2.62
N ALA A 242 28.81 1.40 -2.28
CA ALA A 242 27.51 0.87 -2.69
C ALA A 242 26.35 1.63 -2.02
N ILE A 243 25.19 1.64 -2.65
CA ILE A 243 23.98 2.28 -2.12
C ILE A 243 22.81 1.29 -2.04
N SER A 244 21.83 1.62 -1.21
CA SER A 244 20.51 1.00 -1.19
C SER A 244 19.49 1.98 -1.78
N VAL A 245 18.54 1.45 -2.55
CA VAL A 245 17.47 2.20 -3.20
C VAL A 245 16.16 1.66 -2.68
N ARG A 246 15.44 2.46 -1.89
CA ARG A 246 14.30 2.04 -1.07
C ARG A 246 13.08 2.86 -1.42
N SER A 247 11.93 2.22 -1.50
CA SER A 247 10.63 2.90 -1.52
C SER A 247 10.46 3.77 -0.28
N SER A 248 9.91 4.97 -0.48
CA SER A 248 9.53 5.91 0.55
C SER A 248 8.19 6.52 0.12
N ALA A 249 7.10 5.75 0.14
CA ALA A 249 5.80 6.31 -0.23
C ALA A 249 5.24 7.19 0.90
N SER A 250 4.39 8.16 0.57
CA SER A 250 3.78 9.07 1.56
C SER A 250 2.89 8.35 2.58
N VAL A 251 2.29 7.24 2.16
CA VAL A 251 1.37 6.40 2.94
C VAL A 251 2.05 5.24 3.65
N GLU A 252 3.29 4.91 3.31
CA GLU A 252 3.98 3.68 3.71
C GLU A 252 4.10 3.48 5.22
N ASP A 253 4.32 4.58 5.95
CA ASP A 253 4.54 4.59 7.40
C ASP A 253 3.30 5.04 8.21
N ARG A 254 2.12 5.15 7.57
CA ARG A 254 0.90 5.50 8.30
C ARG A 254 0.42 4.32 9.16
N ILE A 255 0.01 4.63 10.39
CA ILE A 255 -0.52 3.67 11.37
C ILE A 255 -1.72 2.88 10.83
N GLU A 256 -2.52 3.50 9.95
CA GLU A 256 -3.72 2.91 9.34
C GLU A 256 -3.39 2.10 8.07
N HIS A 257 -2.28 2.44 7.39
CA HIS A 257 -1.94 1.90 6.08
C HIS A 257 -0.48 1.47 5.93
N SER A 258 -0.03 0.43 6.63
CA SER A 258 1.31 -0.10 6.41
C SER A 258 1.38 -1.01 5.19
N PHE A 259 2.02 -0.56 4.13
CA PHE A 259 2.40 -1.36 2.94
C PHE A 259 3.53 -2.36 3.24
N ALA A 260 3.62 -2.84 4.48
CA ALA A 260 4.74 -3.62 4.97
C ALA A 260 5.03 -4.82 4.05
N GLY A 261 6.22 -4.82 3.46
CA GLY A 261 6.70 -5.87 2.55
C GLY A 261 6.16 -5.83 1.12
N GLN A 262 5.36 -4.82 0.73
CA GLN A 262 4.76 -4.73 -0.62
C GLN A 262 5.61 -3.94 -1.61
N PHE A 263 6.38 -2.97 -1.12
CA PHE A 263 7.27 -2.17 -1.96
C PHE A 263 8.70 -2.71 -1.96
N LYS A 264 9.38 -2.50 -3.08
CA LYS A 264 10.71 -3.07 -3.29
C LYS A 264 11.79 -2.21 -2.64
N SER A 265 12.85 -2.86 -2.16
CA SER A 265 14.12 -2.25 -1.79
C SER A 265 15.24 -2.99 -2.51
N ILE A 266 16.06 -2.28 -3.26
CA ILE A 266 17.21 -2.84 -3.98
C ILE A 266 18.46 -2.50 -3.17
N LEU A 267 19.18 -3.52 -2.74
CA LEU A 267 20.37 -3.38 -1.90
C LEU A 267 21.64 -3.58 -2.71
N ASN A 268 22.74 -2.99 -2.21
CA ASN A 268 24.07 -3.13 -2.79
C ASN A 268 24.13 -2.79 -4.29
N VAL A 269 23.64 -1.60 -4.63
CA VAL A 269 23.77 -1.01 -5.97
C VAL A 269 25.14 -0.34 -6.06
N ILE A 270 25.98 -0.82 -6.99
CA ILE A 270 27.40 -0.45 -7.07
C ILE A 270 27.76 0.44 -8.26
N SER A 271 26.80 0.79 -9.12
CA SER A 271 27.04 1.60 -10.32
C SER A 271 25.92 2.60 -10.58
N PHE A 272 26.21 3.64 -11.36
CA PHE A 272 25.22 4.63 -11.76
C PHE A 272 24.12 4.02 -12.66
N ASP A 273 24.48 3.12 -13.58
CA ASP A 273 23.47 2.43 -14.39
C ASP A 273 22.60 1.50 -13.53
N GLY A 274 23.19 0.81 -12.56
CA GLY A 274 22.45 0.03 -11.57
C GLY A 274 21.51 0.89 -10.71
N LEU A 275 21.86 2.14 -10.41
CA LEU A 275 20.96 3.09 -9.75
C LEU A 275 19.75 3.41 -10.64
N LYS A 276 19.94 3.62 -11.94
CA LYS A 276 18.82 3.88 -12.85
C LYS A 276 17.86 2.71 -12.90
N ASP A 277 18.38 1.50 -13.01
CA ASP A 277 17.58 0.28 -13.04
C ASP A 277 16.85 0.08 -11.70
N ALA A 278 17.54 0.26 -10.57
CA ALA A 278 16.94 0.20 -9.25
C ALA A 278 15.82 1.24 -9.04
N LEU A 279 15.99 2.47 -9.54
CA LEU A 279 14.94 3.50 -9.48
C LEU A 279 13.68 3.04 -10.23
N ARG A 280 13.83 2.52 -11.45
CA ARG A 280 12.69 1.99 -12.23
C ARG A 280 11.99 0.86 -11.49
N GLU A 281 12.76 -0.07 -10.94
CA GLU A 281 12.21 -1.19 -10.19
C GLU A 281 11.43 -0.75 -8.94
N VAL A 282 11.94 0.23 -8.20
CA VAL A 282 11.26 0.76 -7.01
C VAL A 282 10.00 1.51 -7.39
N ILE A 283 10.03 2.37 -8.41
CA ILE A 283 8.84 3.07 -8.93
C ILE A 283 7.78 2.06 -9.41
N ALA A 284 8.21 1.04 -10.17
CA ALA A 284 7.34 0.00 -10.70
C ALA A 284 6.71 -0.85 -9.57
N SER A 285 7.38 -1.00 -8.43
CA SER A 285 6.85 -1.74 -7.28
C SER A 285 5.57 -1.13 -6.68
N ASN A 286 5.31 0.15 -6.92
CA ASN A 286 4.05 0.79 -6.52
C ASN A 286 2.81 0.22 -7.25
N TYR A 287 3.04 -0.48 -8.37
CA TYR A 287 2.01 -1.09 -9.20
C TYR A 287 2.12 -2.62 -9.22
N SER A 288 2.76 -3.23 -8.22
CA SER A 288 2.72 -4.69 -8.05
C SER A 288 1.28 -5.15 -7.77
N PRO A 289 0.90 -6.40 -8.10
CA PRO A 289 -0.43 -6.92 -7.79
C PRO A 289 -0.80 -6.77 -6.30
N GLY A 290 0.18 -6.99 -5.42
CA GLY A 290 0.03 -6.80 -3.97
C GLY A 290 -0.21 -5.33 -3.57
N ALA A 291 0.56 -4.39 -4.12
CA ALA A 291 0.39 -2.96 -3.86
C ALA A 291 -0.95 -2.42 -4.40
N ILE A 292 -1.35 -2.82 -5.60
CA ILE A 292 -2.64 -2.46 -6.21
C ILE A 292 -3.79 -3.00 -5.39
N SER A 293 -3.77 -4.30 -5.06
CA SER A 293 -4.79 -4.95 -4.25
C SER A 293 -4.95 -4.24 -2.91
N TYR A 294 -3.83 -3.92 -2.26
CA TYR A 294 -3.82 -3.17 -1.01
C TYR A 294 -4.48 -1.80 -1.13
N ARG A 295 -4.10 -1.00 -2.14
CA ARG A 295 -4.67 0.35 -2.36
C ARG A 295 -6.17 0.28 -2.59
N LEU A 296 -6.64 -0.64 -3.42
CA LEU A 296 -8.06 -0.88 -3.67
C LEU A 296 -8.81 -1.25 -2.37
N HIS A 297 -8.26 -2.17 -1.58
CA HIS A 297 -8.82 -2.55 -0.27
C HIS A 297 -8.87 -1.38 0.73
N ALA A 298 -7.86 -0.50 0.69
CA ALA A 298 -7.75 0.66 1.55
C ALA A 298 -8.57 1.87 1.04
N GLY A 299 -9.20 1.77 -0.13
CA GLY A 299 -9.90 2.91 -0.76
C GLY A 299 -8.97 4.02 -1.25
N LEU A 300 -7.68 3.71 -1.44
CA LEU A 300 -6.68 4.64 -1.94
C LEU A 300 -6.71 4.65 -3.47
N SER A 301 -6.67 5.84 -4.06
CA SER A 301 -6.65 6.00 -5.52
C SER A 301 -5.40 5.35 -6.13
N LEU A 302 -5.57 4.61 -7.22
CA LEU A 302 -4.47 4.09 -8.03
C LEU A 302 -3.92 5.14 -9.01
N ALA A 303 -4.67 6.20 -9.27
CA ALA A 303 -4.33 7.26 -10.22
C ALA A 303 -3.29 8.25 -9.66
N ARG A 304 -3.23 8.42 -8.33
CA ARG A 304 -2.28 9.32 -7.69
C ARG A 304 -0.93 8.64 -7.47
N HIS A 305 0.13 9.23 -8.02
CA HIS A 305 1.50 8.81 -7.75
C HIS A 305 2.02 9.49 -6.49
N ASP A 306 2.47 8.71 -5.50
CA ASP A 306 2.94 9.23 -4.22
C ASP A 306 4.22 8.52 -3.72
N MET A 307 4.92 7.85 -4.65
CA MET A 307 6.16 7.15 -4.38
C MET A 307 7.34 8.10 -4.52
N ALA A 308 8.01 8.40 -3.42
CA ALA A 308 9.38 8.91 -3.44
C ALA A 308 10.36 7.74 -3.30
N VAL A 309 11.62 7.95 -3.68
CA VAL A 309 12.66 6.90 -3.62
C VAL A 309 13.86 7.38 -2.83
N LEU A 310 14.18 6.67 -1.74
CA LEU A 310 15.33 6.94 -0.89
C LEU A 310 16.57 6.18 -1.41
N CYS A 311 17.60 6.92 -1.79
CA CYS A 311 18.93 6.42 -2.11
C CYS A 311 19.87 6.67 -0.91
N GLN A 312 20.35 5.62 -0.27
CA GLN A 312 21.11 5.73 0.97
C GLN A 312 22.41 4.91 0.90
N ARG A 313 23.50 5.38 1.51
CA ARG A 313 24.76 4.63 1.61
C ARG A 313 24.49 3.24 2.18
N MET A 314 24.99 2.21 1.50
CA MET A 314 24.88 0.84 1.96
C MET A 314 25.85 0.60 3.12
N ILE A 315 25.36 -0.06 4.15
CA ILE A 315 26.17 -0.43 5.32
C ILE A 315 26.57 -1.88 5.18
N ARG A 316 27.88 -2.15 5.29
CA ARG A 316 28.39 -3.52 5.43
C ARG A 316 28.14 -3.96 6.86
N ALA A 317 27.02 -4.64 7.07
CA ALA A 317 26.60 -5.07 8.39
C ALA A 317 27.36 -6.31 8.85
N GLU A 318 27.90 -6.26 10.07
CA GLU A 318 28.33 -7.45 10.81
C GLU A 318 27.09 -8.20 11.33
N SER A 319 26.15 -7.44 11.87
CA SER A 319 24.85 -7.90 12.35
C SER A 319 23.81 -6.82 12.15
N ALA A 320 22.55 -7.21 12.03
CA ALA A 320 21.44 -6.29 11.85
C ALA A 320 20.15 -6.90 12.38
N GLY A 321 19.12 -6.07 12.48
CA GLY A 321 17.84 -6.57 12.95
C GLY A 321 16.82 -5.49 13.24
N ILE A 322 15.87 -5.85 14.11
CA ILE A 322 14.73 -5.02 14.47
C ILE A 322 14.71 -4.83 15.98
N LEU A 323 14.40 -3.61 16.42
CA LEU A 323 14.16 -3.26 17.81
C LEU A 323 12.75 -2.68 17.95
N PHE A 324 11.91 -3.32 18.76
CA PHE A 324 10.69 -2.70 19.29
C PHE A 324 10.99 -2.12 20.67
N THR A 325 10.71 -0.84 20.85
CA THR A 325 10.93 -0.19 22.16
C THR A 325 9.96 -0.70 23.21
N ILE A 326 8.87 -1.37 22.82
CA ILE A 326 7.95 -2.11 23.69
C ILE A 326 7.76 -3.50 23.09
N ASP A 327 7.86 -4.56 23.91
CA ASP A 327 7.54 -5.91 23.47
C ASP A 327 6.06 -5.99 23.01
N PRO A 328 5.79 -6.21 21.71
CA PRO A 328 4.43 -6.22 21.20
C PRO A 328 3.60 -7.41 21.68
N ALA A 329 4.25 -8.51 22.13
CA ALA A 329 3.56 -9.68 22.63
C ALA A 329 3.02 -9.47 24.06
N ASP A 330 3.74 -8.67 24.86
CA ASP A 330 3.30 -8.27 26.20
C ASP A 330 3.68 -6.81 26.51
N PRO A 331 2.87 -5.83 26.07
CA PRO A 331 3.21 -4.41 26.19
C PRO A 331 3.36 -3.87 27.62
N GLU A 332 2.90 -4.62 28.62
CA GLU A 332 2.92 -4.22 30.03
C GLU A 332 4.13 -4.80 30.80
N ASN A 333 4.94 -5.65 30.17
CA ASN A 333 6.05 -6.34 30.84
C ASN A 333 7.27 -5.45 31.14
N GLY A 334 7.27 -4.20 30.68
CA GLY A 334 8.38 -3.27 30.87
C GLY A 334 9.66 -3.63 30.08
N ARG A 335 9.56 -4.48 29.06
CA ARG A 335 10.68 -4.96 28.24
C ARG A 335 10.61 -4.44 26.81
N MET A 336 11.76 -4.46 26.16
CA MET A 336 11.92 -4.27 24.71
C MET A 336 11.97 -5.63 24.02
N LEU A 337 11.84 -5.66 22.69
CA LEU A 337 12.11 -6.85 21.88
C LEU A 337 13.14 -6.50 20.81
N ILE A 338 14.26 -7.21 20.81
CA ILE A 338 15.30 -7.10 19.78
C ILE A 338 15.39 -8.44 19.05
N SER A 339 15.25 -8.40 17.73
CA SER A 339 15.56 -9.51 16.82
C SER A 339 16.89 -9.23 16.14
N ALA A 340 17.80 -10.20 16.08
CA ALA A 340 19.12 -10.02 15.50
C ALA A 340 19.51 -11.20 14.59
N VAL A 341 20.09 -10.86 13.44
CA VAL A 341 20.67 -11.81 12.48
C VAL A 341 22.11 -11.39 12.13
N PRO A 342 22.98 -12.35 11.77
CA PRO A 342 24.29 -12.05 11.22
C PRO A 342 24.17 -11.48 9.80
N GLY A 343 25.02 -10.52 9.45
CA GLY A 343 25.00 -9.84 8.16
C GLY A 343 23.87 -8.83 8.03
N LEU A 344 23.32 -8.71 6.81
CA LEU A 344 22.25 -7.78 6.46
C LEU A 344 20.91 -8.18 7.08
N GLY A 345 20.13 -7.19 7.51
CA GLY A 345 18.89 -7.39 8.27
C GLY A 345 17.69 -7.90 7.44
N ILE A 346 17.88 -8.20 6.15
CA ILE A 346 16.77 -8.62 5.27
C ILE A 346 16.07 -9.88 5.75
N THR A 347 16.81 -10.82 6.36
CA THR A 347 16.29 -12.10 6.84
C THR A 347 15.55 -11.96 8.17
N ALA A 348 15.96 -11.01 9.02
CA ALA A 348 15.21 -10.66 10.22
C ALA A 348 13.85 -10.02 9.86
N VAL A 349 13.87 -9.12 8.88
CA VAL A 349 12.69 -8.37 8.42
C VAL A 349 11.68 -9.27 7.69
N SER A 350 12.15 -10.14 6.80
CA SER A 350 11.30 -11.11 6.09
C SER A 350 10.85 -12.29 6.95
N GLY A 351 11.59 -12.60 8.03
CA GLY A 351 11.42 -13.84 8.80
C GLY A 351 11.92 -15.08 8.07
N SER A 352 12.78 -14.92 7.04
CA SER A 352 13.24 -16.04 6.20
C SER A 352 14.37 -16.87 6.80
N ALA A 353 14.92 -16.46 7.93
CA ALA A 353 15.93 -17.22 8.67
C ALA A 353 15.69 -17.12 10.18
N PRO A 354 16.18 -18.10 10.97
CA PRO A 354 16.17 -18.02 12.42
C PRO A 354 16.95 -16.78 12.90
N ALA A 355 16.41 -16.09 13.90
CA ALA A 355 17.00 -14.89 14.48
C ALA A 355 17.12 -15.04 16.00
N ASP A 356 18.14 -14.41 16.59
CA ASP A 356 18.21 -14.30 18.05
C ASP A 356 17.17 -13.31 18.55
N LEU A 357 16.52 -13.65 19.65
CA LEU A 357 15.55 -12.79 20.30
C LEU A 357 16.06 -12.40 21.68
N TYR A 358 16.15 -11.09 21.92
CA TYR A 358 16.53 -10.53 23.20
C TYR A 358 15.38 -9.70 23.76
N ARG A 359 15.08 -9.88 25.04
CA ARG A 359 14.02 -9.15 25.76
C ARG A 359 14.55 -8.37 26.96
N PRO A 360 15.47 -7.40 26.74
CA PRO A 360 16.04 -6.65 27.86
C PRO A 360 14.98 -5.79 28.56
N SER A 361 15.22 -5.52 29.84
CA SER A 361 14.46 -4.50 30.57
C SER A 361 14.64 -3.13 29.93
N ARG A 362 13.57 -2.31 29.91
CA ARG A 362 13.65 -0.90 29.50
C ARG A 362 14.52 -0.08 30.47
N GLU A 363 14.65 -0.52 31.72
CA GLU A 363 15.55 0.04 32.72
C GLU A 363 16.75 -0.91 32.93
N PRO A 364 17.95 -0.59 32.41
CA PRO A 364 19.11 -1.49 32.41
C PRO A 364 19.58 -1.91 33.81
N THR A 365 19.20 -1.16 34.84
CA THR A 365 19.58 -1.41 36.25
C THR A 365 18.99 -2.70 36.82
N ASP A 366 18.06 -3.36 36.12
CA ASP A 366 17.29 -4.50 36.64
C ASP A 366 17.26 -5.68 35.63
N ALA A 367 18.34 -5.87 34.87
CA ALA A 367 18.33 -6.77 33.71
C ALA A 367 18.49 -8.26 34.04
N GLY A 368 19.16 -8.63 35.14
CA GLY A 368 19.59 -10.01 35.37
C GLY A 368 20.57 -10.52 34.30
N PRO A 369 21.08 -11.75 34.40
CA PRO A 369 22.01 -12.31 33.41
C PRO A 369 21.33 -12.46 32.04
N MET A 370 22.09 -12.24 30.96
CA MET A 370 21.58 -12.32 29.58
C MET A 370 20.85 -13.63 29.25
N ALA A 371 21.26 -14.75 29.85
CA ALA A 371 20.64 -16.05 29.67
C ALA A 371 19.14 -16.09 30.05
N ASP A 372 18.68 -15.19 30.93
CA ASP A 372 17.28 -15.15 31.38
C ASP A 372 16.34 -14.47 30.38
N TRP A 373 16.90 -13.71 29.43
CA TRP A 373 16.12 -12.88 28.50
C TRP A 373 16.59 -12.96 27.04
N ALA A 374 17.62 -13.76 26.75
CA ALA A 374 18.08 -14.07 25.40
C ALA A 374 17.63 -15.48 24.99
N GLN A 375 17.10 -15.59 23.77
CA GLN A 375 16.80 -16.83 23.09
C GLN A 375 17.68 -16.90 21.85
N VAL A 376 18.70 -17.76 21.90
CA VAL A 376 19.66 -17.93 20.80
C VAL A 376 19.17 -19.00 19.85
N ALA A 377 18.97 -18.63 18.58
CA ALA A 377 18.55 -19.56 17.53
C ALA A 377 19.76 -20.08 16.75
N LYS A 378 19.62 -21.27 16.13
CA LYS A 378 20.62 -21.81 15.22
C LYS A 378 20.54 -21.12 13.84
N LYS A 379 21.42 -20.16 13.55
CA LYS A 379 21.48 -19.48 12.24
C LYS A 379 22.41 -20.24 11.30
N THR A 380 21.86 -20.85 10.25
CA THR A 380 22.65 -21.62 9.28
C THR A 380 23.25 -20.76 8.18
N HIS A 381 22.66 -19.61 7.89
CA HIS A 381 23.07 -18.73 6.79
C HIS A 381 23.05 -17.25 7.23
N ARG A 382 23.78 -16.42 6.49
CA ARG A 382 23.79 -14.95 6.58
C ARG A 382 23.66 -14.33 5.19
N ALA A 383 23.07 -13.15 5.11
CA ALA A 383 22.99 -12.37 3.89
C ALA A 383 24.05 -11.27 3.88
N ASP A 384 24.79 -11.12 2.78
CA ASP A 384 25.85 -10.12 2.65
C ASP A 384 25.78 -9.39 1.29
N PRO A 385 26.38 -8.19 1.17
CA PRO A 385 26.55 -7.53 -0.12
C PRO A 385 27.41 -8.39 -1.06
N GLY A 386 26.86 -8.74 -2.22
CA GLY A 386 27.56 -9.48 -3.27
C GLY A 386 28.66 -8.65 -3.96
N PHE A 387 29.66 -9.33 -4.53
CA PHE A 387 30.81 -8.64 -5.14
C PHE A 387 30.43 -7.82 -6.38
N ASN A 388 29.50 -8.35 -7.20
CA ASN A 388 29.03 -7.71 -8.43
C ASN A 388 27.72 -6.93 -8.24
N GLY A 389 27.41 -6.53 -7.01
CA GLY A 389 26.13 -5.92 -6.63
C GLY A 389 25.10 -6.97 -6.16
N GLY A 390 23.98 -6.48 -5.63
CA GLY A 390 22.94 -7.35 -5.08
C GLY A 390 23.35 -8.06 -3.78
N ILE A 391 22.60 -9.09 -3.40
CA ILE A 391 22.80 -9.82 -2.15
C ILE A 391 23.24 -11.25 -2.43
N GLU A 392 24.19 -11.74 -1.63
CA GLU A 392 24.63 -13.12 -1.62
C GLU A 392 24.30 -13.75 -0.26
N GLU A 393 23.74 -14.96 -0.28
CA GLU A 393 23.58 -15.78 0.91
C GLU A 393 24.81 -16.65 1.10
N ARG A 394 25.31 -16.72 2.34
CA ARG A 394 26.48 -17.52 2.70
C ARG A 394 26.16 -18.40 3.90
N GLU A 395 26.60 -19.64 3.85
CA GLU A 395 26.51 -20.56 4.97
C GLU A 395 27.46 -20.13 6.10
N LEU A 396 26.99 -20.23 7.34
CA LEU A 396 27.79 -19.95 8.52
C LEU A 396 28.56 -21.20 8.95
N PRO A 397 29.84 -21.06 9.35
CA PRO A 397 30.59 -22.15 9.98
C PRO A 397 29.82 -22.75 11.17
N GLU A 398 29.82 -24.07 11.35
CA GLU A 398 29.04 -24.76 12.39
C GLU A 398 29.25 -24.20 13.80
N ASN A 399 30.47 -23.77 14.11
CA ASN A 399 30.85 -23.18 15.39
C ASN A 399 30.24 -21.79 15.64
N GLU A 400 29.82 -21.08 14.59
CA GLU A 400 29.19 -19.76 14.68
C GLU A 400 27.65 -19.84 14.71
N GLN A 401 27.07 -20.93 14.20
CA GLN A 401 25.61 -21.05 14.03
C GLN A 401 24.82 -20.96 15.35
N VAL A 402 25.44 -21.33 16.47
CA VAL A 402 24.82 -21.37 17.80
C VAL A 402 25.31 -20.25 18.73
N LEU A 403 26.16 -19.34 18.24
CA LEU A 403 26.65 -18.22 19.04
C LEU A 403 25.61 -17.09 19.06
N PRO A 404 25.49 -16.36 20.18
CA PRO A 404 24.68 -15.14 20.23
C PRO A 404 25.22 -14.11 19.23
N VAL A 405 24.34 -13.50 18.44
CA VAL A 405 24.69 -12.47 17.44
C VAL A 405 25.17 -11.19 18.13
N LEU A 406 24.58 -10.86 19.28
CA LEU A 406 24.88 -9.65 20.03
C LEU A 406 25.52 -10.00 21.38
N SER A 407 26.51 -9.18 21.76
CA SER A 407 26.97 -9.09 23.13
C SER A 407 26.00 -8.27 23.99
N GLU A 408 26.09 -8.41 25.31
CA GLU A 408 25.29 -7.65 26.26
C GLU A 408 25.47 -6.13 26.11
N ASP A 409 26.68 -5.65 25.88
CA ASP A 409 26.97 -4.23 25.62
C ASP A 409 26.25 -3.70 24.36
N ARG A 410 26.18 -4.52 23.31
CA ARG A 410 25.45 -4.18 22.07
C ARG A 410 23.95 -4.16 22.30
N VAL A 411 23.42 -5.06 23.11
CA VAL A 411 22.01 -5.01 23.52
C VAL A 411 21.73 -3.73 24.31
N HIS A 412 22.60 -3.35 25.25
CA HIS A 412 22.43 -2.12 26.02
C HIS A 412 22.52 -0.85 25.18
N SER A 413 23.41 -0.81 24.17
CA SER A 413 23.46 0.33 23.25
C SER A 413 22.18 0.47 22.42
N LEU A 414 21.58 -0.66 22.00
CA LEU A 414 20.26 -0.69 21.36
C LEU A 414 19.14 -0.21 22.29
N VAL A 415 19.12 -0.65 23.55
CA VAL A 415 18.15 -0.14 24.55
C VAL A 415 18.28 1.37 24.72
N SER A 416 19.51 1.87 24.86
CA SER A 416 19.78 3.30 25.02
C SER A 416 19.31 4.13 23.82
N ILE A 417 19.66 3.71 22.59
CA ILE A 417 19.23 4.43 21.39
C ILE A 417 17.72 4.35 21.19
N GLY A 418 17.11 3.18 21.45
CA GLY A 418 15.67 2.98 21.35
C GLY A 418 14.88 3.91 22.26
N ARG A 419 15.29 4.05 23.53
CA ARG A 419 14.67 5.00 24.47
C ARG A 419 14.80 6.44 24.01
N ARG A 420 15.96 6.82 23.46
CA ARG A 420 16.19 8.19 22.96
C ARG A 420 15.32 8.49 21.75
N ILE A 421 15.18 7.55 20.81
CA ILE A 421 14.32 7.69 19.63
C ILE A 421 12.86 7.74 20.05
N GLU A 422 12.40 6.83 20.92
CA GLU A 422 11.04 6.82 21.47
C GLU A 422 10.71 8.13 22.20
N SER A 423 11.66 8.68 22.97
CA SER A 423 11.51 9.97 23.66
C SER A 423 11.39 11.14 22.68
N LEU A 424 12.19 11.15 21.60
CA LEU A 424 12.10 12.17 20.56
C LEU A 424 10.75 12.11 19.83
N VAL A 425 10.27 10.91 19.49
CA VAL A 425 9.04 10.72 18.72
C VAL A 425 7.78 10.81 19.61
N GLY A 426 7.91 10.51 20.90
CA GLY A 426 6.82 10.52 21.88
C GLY A 426 5.90 9.29 21.83
N LYS A 427 6.30 8.24 21.10
CA LYS A 427 5.51 7.01 20.92
C LYS A 427 6.41 5.79 20.78
N PRO A 428 5.94 4.57 21.10
CA PRO A 428 6.68 3.33 20.90
C PRO A 428 7.12 3.15 19.44
N GLN A 429 8.36 2.70 19.22
CA GLN A 429 9.00 2.64 17.91
C GLN A 429 9.47 1.24 17.52
N ASP A 430 9.26 0.90 16.25
CA ASP A 430 9.84 -0.23 15.51
C ASP A 430 11.01 0.32 14.68
N ILE A 431 12.22 -0.12 15.02
CA ILE A 431 13.49 0.44 14.57
C ILE A 431 14.28 -0.63 13.85
N GLU A 432 14.61 -0.41 12.58
CA GLU A 432 15.60 -1.22 11.87
C GLU A 432 17.00 -0.69 12.15
N TRP A 433 17.92 -1.57 12.54
CA TRP A 433 19.27 -1.20 12.94
C TRP A 433 20.31 -2.15 12.33
N ALA A 434 21.55 -1.68 12.27
CA ALA A 434 22.71 -2.51 11.94
C ALA A 434 23.93 -2.10 12.77
N PHE A 435 24.78 -3.06 13.08
CA PHE A 435 26.17 -2.81 13.46
C PHE A 435 27.05 -2.98 12.22
N SER A 436 27.85 -1.97 11.88
CA SER A 436 28.83 -2.08 10.81
C SER A 436 29.96 -3.07 11.16
N GLN A 437 30.79 -3.44 10.19
CA GLN A 437 32.00 -4.25 10.45
C GLN A 437 32.99 -3.56 11.39
N GLU A 438 32.94 -2.23 11.49
CA GLU A 438 33.71 -1.42 12.41
C GLU A 438 33.08 -1.35 13.81
N GLY A 439 31.91 -1.97 14.00
CA GLY A 439 31.18 -2.01 15.26
C GLY A 439 30.30 -0.78 15.52
N GLU A 440 30.10 0.08 14.52
CA GLU A 440 29.27 1.28 14.65
C GLU A 440 27.78 0.95 14.53
N LEU A 441 26.97 1.40 15.49
CA LEU A 441 25.52 1.27 15.43
C LEU A 441 24.92 2.32 14.51
N VAL A 442 24.12 1.88 13.54
CA VAL A 442 23.38 2.74 12.62
C VAL A 442 21.89 2.43 12.62
N ILE A 443 21.07 3.44 12.40
CA ILE A 443 19.62 3.37 12.30
C ILE A 443 19.22 3.46 10.83
N LEU A 444 18.53 2.42 10.36
CA LEU A 444 18.12 2.25 8.97
C LEU A 444 16.65 2.63 8.75
N GLN A 445 15.82 2.60 9.80
CA GLN A 445 14.41 3.01 9.76
C GLN A 445 13.89 3.20 11.19
N SER A 446 12.88 4.05 11.38
CA SER A 446 12.07 4.11 12.60
C SER A 446 10.64 4.42 12.25
N ARG A 447 9.69 3.69 12.85
CA ARG A 447 8.26 3.90 12.64
C ARG A 447 7.44 3.61 13.90
N ASP A 448 6.27 4.24 14.00
CA ASP A 448 5.35 4.04 15.12
C ASP A 448 4.88 2.57 15.22
N ILE A 449 4.80 2.04 16.45
CA ILE A 449 4.16 0.76 16.75
C ILE A 449 2.71 0.99 17.14
N ARG A 450 1.80 0.16 16.61
CA ARG A 450 0.44 0.00 17.17
C ARG A 450 0.42 -1.20 18.09
N LEU A 451 0.31 -0.95 19.38
CA LEU A 451 0.21 -2.00 20.40
C LEU A 451 -1.25 -2.48 20.50
N ALA A 452 -1.43 -3.80 20.56
CA ALA A 452 -2.73 -4.38 20.79
C ALA A 452 -3.12 -4.28 22.28
N LEU A 453 -4.33 -3.80 22.57
CA LEU A 453 -4.86 -3.80 23.93
C LEU A 453 -5.12 -5.25 24.40
N LYS A 454 -4.62 -5.61 25.60
CA LYS A 454 -4.92 -6.91 26.21
C LYS A 454 -6.43 -7.05 26.47
N SER A 455 -7.03 -8.15 26.02
CA SER A 455 -8.29 -8.62 26.60
C SER A 455 -8.00 -9.39 27.89
N ARG A 456 -8.42 -8.87 29.05
CA ARG A 456 -8.20 -9.44 30.39
C ARG A 456 -8.92 -10.78 30.69
N GLN A 457 -9.48 -11.47 29.69
CA GLN A 457 -10.17 -12.74 29.95
C GLN A 457 -9.15 -13.88 30.08
N ALA A 458 -9.12 -14.49 31.26
CA ALA A 458 -8.37 -15.71 31.53
C ALA A 458 -8.83 -16.81 30.56
N ALA A 459 -7.88 -17.46 29.90
CA ALA A 459 -8.15 -18.50 28.93
C ALA A 459 -8.55 -19.81 29.63
N GLU A 460 -9.76 -20.33 29.40
CA GLU A 460 -10.07 -21.74 29.69
C GLU A 460 -9.15 -22.66 28.86
N ALA A 461 -8.54 -23.67 29.46
CA ALA A 461 -7.67 -24.59 28.74
C ALA A 461 -8.40 -25.21 27.51
N ALA A 462 -7.72 -25.25 26.36
CA ALA A 462 -8.26 -25.90 25.17
C ALA A 462 -8.56 -27.37 25.48
N ARG A 463 -9.75 -27.85 25.09
CA ARG A 463 -10.14 -29.26 25.22
C ARG A 463 -9.69 -30.00 23.97
N GLY A 464 -8.72 -30.91 24.10
CA GLY A 464 -8.20 -31.70 22.98
C GLY A 464 -6.79 -32.23 23.22
N GLU A 465 -6.31 -33.06 22.30
CA GLU A 465 -4.90 -33.47 22.25
C GLU A 465 -4.04 -32.26 21.82
N VAL A 466 -2.94 -32.03 22.52
CA VAL A 466 -2.00 -30.96 22.19
C VAL A 466 -1.05 -31.48 21.12
N LEU A 467 -1.22 -31.00 19.88
CA LEU A 467 -0.38 -31.42 18.75
C LEU A 467 1.02 -30.80 18.81
N LEU A 468 1.11 -29.53 19.22
CA LEU A 468 2.35 -28.76 19.31
C LEU A 468 2.31 -27.90 20.57
N ARG A 469 3.45 -27.78 21.27
CA ARG A 469 3.56 -26.94 22.48
C ARG A 469 4.96 -26.35 22.56
N GLY A 470 5.02 -25.02 22.56
CA GLY A 470 6.27 -24.32 22.88
C GLY A 470 6.63 -23.22 21.90
N GLY A 471 5.65 -22.46 21.42
CA GLY A 471 5.90 -21.43 20.42
C GLY A 471 6.24 -20.04 20.95
N VAL A 472 6.89 -19.23 20.12
CA VAL A 472 7.02 -17.78 20.32
C VAL A 472 5.71 -17.11 19.89
N CYS A 473 5.03 -16.45 20.82
CA CYS A 473 3.81 -15.72 20.53
C CYS A 473 4.15 -14.39 19.87
N ALA A 474 3.70 -14.21 18.62
CA ALA A 474 3.80 -12.93 17.91
C ALA A 474 2.63 -12.00 18.28
N SER A 475 1.40 -12.51 18.27
CA SER A 475 0.20 -11.75 18.61
C SER A 475 -0.69 -12.56 19.57
N PRO A 476 -0.96 -12.06 20.78
CA PRO A 476 -1.73 -12.78 21.77
C PRO A 476 -3.20 -12.89 21.35
N GLY A 477 -3.81 -14.06 21.57
CA GLY A 477 -5.23 -14.29 21.31
C GLY A 477 -5.57 -15.77 21.28
N ARG A 478 -6.81 -16.10 20.91
CA ARG A 478 -7.28 -17.48 20.73
C ARG A 478 -8.14 -17.55 19.49
N CYS A 479 -7.79 -18.48 18.61
CA CYS A 479 -8.51 -18.75 17.38
C CYS A 479 -8.92 -20.23 17.30
N VAL A 480 -10.03 -20.51 16.64
CA VAL A 480 -10.48 -21.87 16.30
C VAL A 480 -10.92 -21.83 14.85
N GLY A 481 -10.43 -22.78 14.05
CA GLY A 481 -10.77 -22.85 12.63
C GLY A 481 -10.20 -24.10 11.98
N LYS A 482 -10.65 -24.38 10.76
CA LYS A 482 -10.05 -25.44 9.92
C LYS A 482 -8.65 -25.01 9.51
N VAL A 483 -7.69 -25.91 9.60
CA VAL A 483 -6.31 -25.65 9.17
C VAL A 483 -6.25 -25.57 7.65
N LYS A 484 -5.60 -24.51 7.14
CA LYS A 484 -5.24 -24.35 5.73
C LYS A 484 -3.74 -24.15 5.65
N VAL A 485 -3.06 -25.16 5.13
CA VAL A 485 -1.62 -25.08 4.85
C VAL A 485 -1.42 -24.36 3.52
N VAL A 486 -0.52 -23.39 3.52
CA VAL A 486 -0.11 -22.61 2.34
C VAL A 486 1.40 -22.72 2.19
N HIS A 487 1.87 -23.10 1.01
CA HIS A 487 3.29 -23.22 0.68
C HIS A 487 3.74 -22.12 -0.28
N SER A 488 2.80 -21.51 -1.02
CA SER A 488 3.11 -20.50 -2.04
C SER A 488 1.97 -19.49 -2.22
N THR A 489 2.26 -18.39 -2.91
CA THR A 489 1.26 -17.39 -3.31
C THR A 489 0.11 -17.99 -4.12
N ARG A 490 0.39 -19.01 -4.93
CA ARG A 490 -0.61 -19.74 -5.72
C ARG A 490 -1.68 -20.40 -4.85
N ASP A 491 -1.30 -20.92 -3.68
CA ASP A 491 -2.27 -21.56 -2.77
C ASP A 491 -3.30 -20.56 -2.23
N PHE A 492 -2.90 -19.28 -2.09
CA PHE A 492 -3.83 -18.21 -1.72
C PHE A 492 -4.81 -17.86 -2.83
N GLU A 493 -4.35 -17.84 -4.09
CA GLU A 493 -5.21 -17.63 -5.25
C GLU A 493 -6.22 -18.76 -5.40
N ASP A 494 -5.78 -20.00 -5.28
CA ASP A 494 -6.64 -21.18 -5.35
C ASP A 494 -7.68 -21.15 -4.22
N TRP A 495 -7.26 -20.73 -3.02
CA TRP A 495 -8.17 -20.53 -1.90
C TRP A 495 -9.19 -19.40 -2.14
N ARG A 496 -8.80 -18.28 -2.77
CA ARG A 496 -9.74 -17.21 -3.18
C ARG A 496 -10.70 -17.63 -4.29
N LYS A 497 -10.33 -18.60 -5.12
CA LYS A 497 -11.20 -19.15 -6.17
C LYS A 497 -12.21 -20.16 -5.63
N ASP A 498 -11.97 -20.72 -4.44
CA ASP A 498 -12.88 -21.65 -3.79
C ASP A 498 -14.16 -20.94 -3.27
N PRO A 499 -15.35 -21.26 -3.82
CA PRO A 499 -16.62 -20.69 -3.37
C PRO A 499 -17.10 -21.28 -2.03
N SER A 500 -16.50 -22.37 -1.57
CA SER A 500 -16.79 -23.02 -0.28
C SER A 500 -15.84 -22.60 0.84
N ARG A 501 -14.97 -21.61 0.60
CA ARG A 501 -13.99 -21.16 1.58
C ARG A 501 -14.64 -20.63 2.86
N GLU A 502 -14.11 -21.06 3.99
CA GLU A 502 -14.47 -20.58 5.32
C GLU A 502 -13.22 -20.00 6.00
N PRO A 503 -13.38 -18.99 6.88
CA PRO A 503 -12.29 -18.50 7.72
C PRO A 503 -11.68 -19.67 8.53
N GLY A 504 -10.35 -19.79 8.46
CA GLY A 504 -9.61 -20.92 9.05
C GLY A 504 -8.34 -20.48 9.76
N ILE A 505 -7.52 -21.44 10.15
CA ILE A 505 -6.17 -21.20 10.66
C ILE A 505 -5.18 -21.34 9.51
N LEU A 506 -4.51 -20.25 9.16
CA LEU A 506 -3.43 -20.25 8.18
C LEU A 506 -2.19 -20.91 8.78
N VAL A 507 -1.62 -21.89 8.09
CA VAL A 507 -0.37 -22.54 8.48
C VAL A 507 0.63 -22.37 7.35
N LEU A 508 1.81 -21.81 7.66
CA LEU A 508 2.87 -21.52 6.71
C LEU A 508 4.16 -22.23 7.15
N PRO A 509 4.93 -22.84 6.23
CA PRO A 509 6.25 -23.37 6.56
C PRO A 509 7.25 -22.25 6.87
N GLN A 510 7.03 -21.05 6.33
CA GLN A 510 7.91 -19.91 6.52
C GLN A 510 7.12 -18.61 6.42
N SER A 511 7.58 -17.59 7.16
CA SER A 511 7.03 -16.24 7.09
C SER A 511 7.21 -15.69 5.67
N MET A 512 6.13 -15.14 5.12
CA MET A 512 6.12 -14.58 3.77
C MET A 512 5.36 -13.25 3.77
N SER A 513 5.95 -12.22 3.18
CA SER A 513 5.37 -10.86 3.10
C SER A 513 4.02 -10.86 2.39
N ASP A 514 3.88 -11.67 1.34
CA ASP A 514 2.64 -11.73 0.54
C ASP A 514 1.45 -12.25 1.35
N ALA A 515 1.68 -13.10 2.37
CA ALA A 515 0.62 -13.57 3.26
C ALA A 515 -0.03 -12.44 4.06
N ALA A 516 0.67 -11.32 4.28
CA ALA A 516 0.17 -10.16 5.04
C ALA A 516 -1.18 -9.62 4.49
N GLY A 517 -1.38 -9.70 3.17
CA GLY A 517 -2.62 -9.30 2.50
C GLY A 517 -3.80 -10.25 2.78
N PHE A 518 -3.51 -11.52 3.08
CA PHE A 518 -4.51 -12.58 3.27
C PHE A 518 -4.85 -12.80 4.75
N VAL A 519 -4.00 -12.39 5.69
CA VAL A 519 -4.28 -12.42 7.14
C VAL A 519 -5.72 -12.02 7.52
N PRO A 520 -6.34 -10.93 6.99
CA PRO A 520 -7.75 -10.60 7.27
C PRO A 520 -8.77 -11.70 7.02
N GLU A 521 -8.46 -12.62 6.12
CA GLU A 521 -9.39 -13.65 5.69
C GLU A 521 -9.26 -14.95 6.52
N PHE A 522 -8.32 -14.99 7.47
CA PHE A 522 -8.09 -16.10 8.41
C PHE A 522 -8.36 -15.70 9.86
N GLU A 523 -8.73 -16.68 10.69
CA GLU A 523 -8.99 -16.53 12.13
C GLU A 523 -7.69 -16.60 12.96
N GLY A 524 -6.60 -17.14 12.42
CA GLY A 524 -5.32 -17.22 13.10
C GLY A 524 -4.21 -17.66 12.16
N VAL A 525 -2.96 -17.44 12.57
CA VAL A 525 -1.77 -17.74 11.77
C VAL A 525 -0.77 -18.55 12.59
N VAL A 526 -0.25 -19.63 12.01
CA VAL A 526 0.86 -20.41 12.54
C VAL A 526 1.94 -20.46 11.47
N VAL A 527 3.18 -20.18 11.85
CA VAL A 527 4.30 -20.14 10.90
C VAL A 527 5.44 -20.95 11.48
N ASP A 528 5.97 -21.94 10.77
CA ASP A 528 7.07 -22.79 11.27
C ASP A 528 8.39 -21.99 11.40
N LEU A 529 8.91 -21.46 10.28
CA LEU A 529 10.07 -20.58 10.28
C LEU A 529 9.66 -19.10 10.24
N GLY A 530 9.86 -18.38 11.34
CA GLY A 530 9.62 -16.94 11.41
C GLY A 530 10.09 -16.37 12.74
N ASN A 531 9.91 -15.07 12.94
CA ASN A 531 10.27 -14.42 14.21
C ASN A 531 9.21 -13.37 14.59
N PRO A 532 8.98 -13.09 15.89
CA PRO A 532 7.91 -12.18 16.32
C PRO A 532 8.12 -10.71 15.89
N ALA A 533 9.30 -10.40 15.34
CA ALA A 533 9.65 -9.09 14.80
C ALA A 533 9.46 -9.00 13.27
N ASP A 534 9.14 -10.10 12.57
CA ASP A 534 9.02 -10.12 11.13
C ASP A 534 7.76 -9.40 10.59
N HIS A 535 7.73 -9.16 9.28
CA HIS A 535 6.63 -8.45 8.62
C HIS A 535 5.23 -9.06 8.86
N LEU A 536 5.12 -10.38 8.83
CA LEU A 536 3.84 -11.07 8.97
C LEU A 536 3.35 -10.97 10.43
N ALA A 537 4.25 -11.17 11.39
CA ALA A 537 4.00 -11.00 12.82
C ALA A 537 3.53 -9.57 13.13
N VAL A 538 4.26 -8.55 12.65
CA VAL A 538 3.90 -7.13 12.84
C VAL A 538 2.53 -6.82 12.23
N THR A 539 2.23 -7.36 11.05
CA THR A 539 0.91 -7.18 10.41
C THR A 539 -0.21 -7.79 11.25
N ALA A 540 0.01 -8.98 11.81
CA ALA A 540 -0.95 -9.65 12.68
C ALA A 540 -1.19 -8.88 13.98
N ILE A 541 -0.14 -8.30 14.59
CA ILE A 541 -0.24 -7.46 15.80
C ILE A 541 -1.07 -6.20 15.53
N ARG A 542 -0.76 -5.46 14.45
CA ARG A 542 -1.40 -4.18 14.13
C ARG A 542 -2.91 -4.29 13.92
N ARG A 543 -3.37 -5.37 13.30
CA ARG A 543 -4.79 -5.54 12.96
C ARG A 543 -5.71 -5.76 14.16
N ARG A 544 -5.22 -6.29 15.29
CA ARG A 544 -6.05 -6.44 16.50
C ARG A 544 -6.59 -5.10 17.01
N GLY A 545 -5.94 -3.98 16.69
CA GLY A 545 -6.37 -2.63 17.06
C GLY A 545 -7.43 -2.01 16.16
N CYS A 546 -7.75 -2.59 14.99
CA CYS A 546 -8.63 -2.00 13.98
C CYS A 546 -10.09 -2.49 14.13
N GLY A 547 -10.87 -1.83 14.99
CA GLY A 547 -12.34 -1.88 14.89
C GLY A 547 -12.82 -0.94 13.79
N PHE A 548 -12.92 -1.40 12.54
CA PHE A 548 -13.53 -0.60 11.47
C PHE A 548 -15.05 -0.85 11.39
N GLY A 549 -15.80 0.26 11.37
CA GLY A 549 -17.26 0.33 11.39
C GLY A 549 -17.95 -0.10 10.08
N GLN A 550 -17.92 -1.40 9.77
CA GLN A 550 -19.03 -2.04 9.06
C GLN A 550 -19.82 -2.89 10.06
N PRO A 551 -21.15 -3.05 9.91
CA PRO A 551 -21.94 -3.86 10.83
C PRO A 551 -21.49 -5.33 10.72
N CYS A 552 -20.57 -5.74 11.59
CA CYS A 552 -20.13 -7.11 11.72
C CYS A 552 -21.35 -7.98 12.07
N ARG A 553 -21.79 -8.79 11.11
CA ARG A 553 -22.57 -9.98 11.43
C ARG A 553 -21.64 -10.91 12.21
N SER A 554 -22.00 -11.17 13.46
CA SER A 554 -21.40 -12.07 14.47
C SER A 554 -20.32 -11.47 15.41
N PRO A 555 -20.54 -11.52 16.75
CA PRO A 555 -19.54 -11.17 17.75
C PRO A 555 -18.59 -12.36 17.98
N GLY A 556 -17.27 -12.18 17.81
CA GLY A 556 -16.29 -13.23 18.13
C GLY A 556 -14.92 -13.19 17.44
N ARG A 557 -14.69 -12.31 16.46
CA ARG A 557 -13.45 -12.29 15.66
C ARG A 557 -12.26 -11.75 16.45
N ASN A 558 -11.29 -12.59 16.80
CA ASN A 558 -10.01 -12.20 17.40
C ASN A 558 -8.88 -13.08 16.85
N GLY A 559 -8.07 -12.53 15.93
CA GLY A 559 -6.91 -13.22 15.35
C GLY A 559 -5.78 -13.45 16.36
N SER A 560 -5.12 -14.61 16.29
CA SER A 560 -3.90 -14.94 17.07
C SER A 560 -2.80 -15.56 16.21
N GLY A 561 -1.53 -15.28 16.57
CA GLY A 561 -0.34 -15.74 15.85
C GLY A 561 0.62 -16.55 16.73
N VAL A 562 1.04 -17.74 16.30
CA VAL A 562 2.00 -18.62 17.02
C VAL A 562 3.12 -19.08 16.09
N LEU A 563 4.38 -18.95 16.50
CA LEU A 563 5.56 -19.53 15.83
C LEU A 563 6.03 -20.75 16.66
N PRO A 564 6.26 -21.97 16.15
CA PRO A 564 6.81 -23.08 16.93
C PRO A 564 8.28 -22.82 17.30
N SER A 565 8.80 -23.57 18.29
CA SER A 565 10.22 -23.54 18.68
C SER A 565 11.04 -24.61 17.95
N ASP A 566 12.36 -24.43 17.98
CA ASP A 566 13.35 -25.33 17.37
C ASP A 566 13.28 -26.79 17.85
N ASP A 567 12.74 -27.05 19.05
CA ASP A 567 12.67 -28.39 19.64
C ASP A 567 11.54 -29.27 19.07
N ASP A 568 10.57 -28.71 18.35
CA ASP A 568 9.37 -29.41 17.89
C ASP A 568 9.33 -29.65 16.36
N ARG A 569 10.43 -29.41 15.62
CA ARG A 569 10.55 -29.42 14.14
C ARG A 569 10.41 -30.80 13.46
N GLY A 570 9.49 -31.67 13.90
CA GLY A 570 9.34 -33.02 13.36
C GLY A 570 7.98 -33.69 13.54
N ARG A 571 6.90 -32.94 13.81
CA ARG A 571 5.54 -33.50 13.95
C ARG A 571 4.52 -32.86 13.02
#